data_AF-A0A4R8FPC4-F1
#
_entry.id   AF-A0A4R8FPC4-F1
#
_cell.length_a   1.000
_cell.length_b   1.000
_cell.length_c   1.000
_cell.angle_alpha   90.00
_cell.angle_beta   90.00
_cell.angle_gamma   90.00
#
_symmetry.space_group_name_H-M   'P 1'
#
loop_
_entity.id
_entity.type
_entity.pdbx_description
1 polymer ?
#
loop_
_entity_poly.entity_id
_entity_poly.type
_entity_poly.pdbx_seq_one_letter_code
_entity_poly.pdbx_strand_id
1 'polypeptide(L)'
;MAITDLENTEAWLKVQPREVQAVFAARCALRGLPAIRRANDRTVRQIALPLLRAILSSGVAGTCPTPEVIRSAAAAAANSYTRSGSASATYATRSASSAARLIGFDAAASAFFATRFAASDAAASQVLCATDYDAAAISNVDGDPASVFLTPLWPGGAFPKKLARLYDKLRAFWQKDASVWDFWQTWYEDMLAGRPVDWDFLRQVVLLPDEDWKRGAAHIARLIEKLRAKRDLQGSIEDLEQDLTGTASSRLGLGGNNPPEPLDQDSQLPAGLLIVWAPLQELKEEAEKQAPDPARLRKATDALILALAEIATWCRRKLDRATDKAIDWGVPAGLGYLVLHQDKIRAVIEAAEAFLKLP
;
A
#
# COMPACT_ATOMS: atom_id res chain seq x y z
N MET A 1 9.86 -21.64 -23.70
CA MET A 1 10.83 -22.63 -23.19
C MET A 1 10.38 -23.01 -21.79
N ALA A 2 10.25 -24.30 -21.48
CA ALA A 2 9.84 -24.72 -20.14
C ALA A 2 11.02 -24.58 -19.15
N ILE A 3 10.76 -24.07 -17.95
CA ILE A 3 11.76 -23.96 -16.87
C ILE A 3 11.79 -25.28 -16.09
N THR A 4 12.74 -26.16 -16.45
CA THR A 4 12.86 -27.48 -15.80
C THR A 4 14.09 -27.61 -14.91
N ASP A 5 15.07 -26.71 -15.04
CA ASP A 5 16.29 -26.68 -14.25
C ASP A 5 16.90 -25.26 -14.16
N LEU A 6 18.07 -25.17 -13.52
CA LEU A 6 18.79 -23.90 -13.36
C LEU A 6 19.25 -23.34 -14.71
N GLU A 7 19.76 -24.19 -15.60
CA GLU A 7 20.29 -23.77 -16.89
C GLU A 7 19.19 -23.17 -17.78
N ASN A 8 18.01 -23.80 -17.80
CA ASN A 8 16.81 -23.29 -18.47
C ASN A 8 16.35 -21.97 -17.84
N THR A 9 16.37 -21.87 -16.51
CA THR A 9 16.02 -20.62 -15.79
C THR A 9 16.96 -19.48 -16.21
N GLU A 10 18.27 -19.72 -16.23
CA GLU A 10 19.28 -18.75 -16.64
C GLU A 10 19.13 -18.36 -18.11
N ALA A 11 18.95 -19.34 -19.00
CA ALA A 11 18.78 -19.10 -20.43
C ALA A 11 17.52 -18.26 -20.71
N TRP A 12 16.41 -18.53 -20.01
CA TRP A 12 15.18 -17.75 -20.14
C TRP A 12 15.39 -16.32 -19.65
N LEU A 13 15.92 -16.14 -18.43
CA LEU A 13 16.08 -14.81 -17.83
C LEU A 13 17.04 -13.91 -18.63
N LYS A 14 18.10 -14.46 -19.23
CA LYS A 14 19.11 -13.71 -20.01
C LYS A 14 18.51 -12.91 -21.17
N VAL A 15 17.41 -13.39 -21.74
CA VAL A 15 16.74 -12.74 -22.89
C VAL A 15 15.56 -11.86 -22.48
N GLN A 16 15.20 -11.82 -21.20
CA GLN A 16 14.07 -11.02 -20.72
C GLN A 16 14.44 -9.55 -20.45
N PRO A 17 13.49 -8.62 -20.53
CA PRO A 17 13.65 -7.26 -20.01
C PRO A 17 14.00 -7.24 -18.51
N ARG A 18 14.67 -6.17 -18.06
CA ARG A 18 15.10 -6.01 -16.66
C ARG A 18 13.94 -6.06 -15.65
N GLU A 19 12.80 -5.47 -16.02
CA GLU A 19 11.59 -5.45 -15.21
C GLU A 19 11.06 -6.87 -14.97
N VAL A 20 10.99 -7.68 -16.04
CA VAL A 20 10.60 -9.10 -15.97
C VAL A 20 11.54 -9.88 -15.05
N GLN A 21 12.85 -9.68 -15.18
CA GLN A 21 13.83 -10.34 -14.32
C GLN A 21 13.63 -9.97 -12.84
N ALA A 22 13.32 -8.71 -12.56
CA ALA A 22 13.11 -8.21 -11.20
C ALA A 22 11.84 -8.78 -10.56
N VAL A 23 10.72 -8.73 -11.28
CA VAL A 23 9.44 -9.29 -10.85
C VAL A 23 9.55 -10.78 -10.58
N PHE A 24 10.17 -11.53 -11.50
CA PHE A 24 10.38 -12.96 -11.37
C PHE A 24 11.24 -13.32 -10.14
N ALA A 25 12.34 -12.59 -9.92
CA ALA A 25 13.22 -12.80 -8.78
C ALA A 25 12.57 -12.38 -7.45
N ALA A 26 11.71 -11.35 -7.43
CA ALA A 26 10.92 -10.98 -6.26
C ALA A 26 9.92 -12.09 -5.87
N ARG A 27 9.24 -12.71 -6.84
CA ARG A 27 8.36 -13.86 -6.58
C ARG A 27 9.10 -15.09 -6.04
N CYS A 28 10.28 -15.37 -6.56
CA CYS A 28 11.11 -16.45 -6.02
C CYS A 28 11.57 -16.15 -4.57
N ALA A 29 11.89 -14.90 -4.26
CA ALA A 29 12.23 -14.50 -2.90
C ALA A 29 11.03 -14.64 -1.94
N LEU A 30 9.82 -14.28 -2.38
CA LEU A 30 8.57 -14.49 -1.62
C LEU A 30 8.33 -15.98 -1.32
N ARG A 31 8.55 -16.87 -2.30
CA ARG A 31 8.43 -18.32 -2.07
C ARG A 31 9.43 -18.85 -1.04
N GLY A 32 10.64 -18.28 -1.01
CA GLY A 32 11.68 -18.66 -0.07
C GLY A 32 11.48 -18.15 1.35
N LEU A 33 10.64 -17.13 1.57
CA LEU A 33 10.52 -16.43 2.87
C LEU A 33 10.31 -17.37 4.07
N PRO A 34 9.40 -18.36 4.06
CA PRO A 34 9.15 -19.19 5.24
C PRO A 34 10.40 -19.96 5.71
N ALA A 35 11.34 -20.24 4.81
CA ALA A 35 12.55 -20.98 5.14
C ALA A 35 13.55 -20.24 6.03
N ILE A 36 13.30 -18.95 6.31
CA ILE A 36 13.97 -18.22 7.41
C ILE A 36 13.82 -18.95 8.76
N ARG A 37 12.72 -19.69 8.97
CA ARG A 37 12.46 -20.46 10.20
C ARG A 37 13.26 -21.76 10.33
N ARG A 38 14.17 -22.03 9.40
CA ARG A 38 15.24 -23.03 9.61
C ARG A 38 16.34 -22.51 10.53
N ALA A 39 16.50 -21.19 10.63
CA ALA A 39 17.41 -20.57 11.57
C ALA A 39 16.82 -20.58 12.99
N ASN A 40 17.69 -20.44 14.00
CA ASN A 40 17.26 -20.30 15.39
C ASN A 40 16.54 -18.95 15.63
N ASP A 41 15.77 -18.85 16.72
CA ASP A 41 14.95 -17.66 17.02
C ASP A 41 15.78 -16.38 17.18
N ARG A 42 17.01 -16.46 17.71
CA ARG A 42 17.92 -15.31 17.81
C ARG A 42 18.25 -14.75 16.42
N THR A 43 18.64 -15.63 15.50
CA THR A 43 18.92 -15.25 14.12
C THR A 43 17.67 -14.66 13.48
N VAL A 44 16.51 -15.33 13.56
CA VAL A 44 15.26 -14.84 12.96
C VAL A 44 14.91 -13.42 13.44
N ARG A 45 15.04 -13.13 14.75
CA ARG A 45 14.82 -11.76 15.27
C ARG A 45 15.73 -10.71 14.63
N GLN A 46 16.97 -11.08 14.28
CA GLN A 46 17.94 -10.17 13.66
C GLN A 46 17.73 -9.97 12.16
N ILE A 47 17.22 -10.99 11.47
CA ILE A 47 17.13 -11.00 9.99
C ILE A 47 15.73 -10.82 9.45
N ALA A 48 14.67 -10.97 10.25
CA ALA A 48 13.29 -10.90 9.77
C ALA A 48 12.99 -9.56 9.10
N LEU A 49 13.20 -8.43 9.79
CA LEU A 49 12.95 -7.11 9.21
C LEU A 49 13.84 -6.80 8.00
N PRO A 50 15.18 -6.98 8.04
CA PRO A 50 16.02 -6.79 6.85
C PRO A 50 15.59 -7.63 5.64
N LEU A 51 15.23 -8.91 5.87
CA LEU A 51 14.79 -9.79 4.79
C LEU A 51 13.44 -9.36 4.22
N LEU A 52 12.47 -9.05 5.08
CA LEU A 52 11.15 -8.57 4.66
C LEU A 52 11.26 -7.26 3.89
N ARG A 53 12.09 -6.31 4.36
CA ARG A 53 12.39 -5.07 3.64
C ARG A 53 12.99 -5.37 2.26
N ALA A 54 14.00 -6.25 2.19
CA ALA A 54 14.63 -6.59 0.91
C ALA A 54 13.62 -7.18 -0.10
N ILE A 55 12.78 -8.12 0.35
CA ILE A 55 11.76 -8.74 -0.51
C ILE A 55 10.72 -7.69 -0.94
N LEU A 56 10.19 -6.90 -0.01
CA LEU A 56 9.24 -5.83 -0.32
C LEU A 56 9.81 -4.85 -1.34
N SER A 57 11.00 -4.30 -1.07
CA SER A 57 11.66 -3.35 -1.95
C SER A 57 11.98 -3.94 -3.32
N SER A 58 12.28 -5.23 -3.41
CA SER A 58 12.49 -5.90 -4.69
C SER A 58 11.21 -6.00 -5.53
N GLY A 59 10.06 -6.27 -4.90
CA GLY A 59 8.76 -6.23 -5.58
C GLY A 59 8.42 -4.83 -6.06
N VAL A 60 8.55 -3.83 -5.19
CA VAL A 60 8.29 -2.42 -5.53
C VAL A 60 9.23 -1.92 -6.64
N ALA A 61 10.51 -2.31 -6.65
CA ALA A 61 11.42 -1.95 -7.73
C ALA A 61 11.05 -2.56 -9.08
N GLY A 62 10.41 -3.74 -9.08
CA GLY A 62 9.89 -4.37 -10.30
C GLY A 62 8.60 -3.75 -10.83
N THR A 63 7.76 -3.17 -9.96
CA THR A 63 6.44 -2.64 -10.32
C THR A 63 6.39 -1.11 -10.43
N CYS A 64 7.19 -0.40 -9.63
CA CYS A 64 7.25 1.06 -9.60
C CYS A 64 8.71 1.55 -9.62
N PRO A 65 9.46 1.32 -10.72
CA PRO A 65 10.88 1.61 -10.77
C PRO A 65 11.13 3.14 -10.78
N THR A 66 11.57 3.69 -9.65
CA THR A 66 12.21 5.01 -9.59
C THR A 66 13.67 4.87 -9.14
N PRO A 67 14.55 5.84 -9.47
CA PRO A 67 15.94 5.81 -9.00
C PRO A 67 16.06 5.67 -7.48
N GLU A 68 15.18 6.31 -6.71
CA GLU A 68 15.13 6.24 -5.25
C GLU A 68 14.74 4.84 -4.76
N VAL A 69 13.72 4.24 -5.38
CA VAL A 69 13.26 2.88 -5.08
C VAL A 69 14.36 1.86 -5.36
N ILE A 70 15.01 1.94 -6.52
CA ILE A 70 16.12 1.05 -6.90
C ILE A 70 17.27 1.17 -5.90
N ARG A 71 17.65 2.39 -5.50
CA ARG A 71 18.68 2.61 -4.47
C ARG A 71 18.28 2.03 -3.12
N SER A 72 17.07 2.29 -2.65
CA SER A 72 16.56 1.75 -1.37
C SER A 72 16.52 0.22 -1.38
N ALA A 73 16.06 -0.38 -2.49
CA ALA A 73 16.00 -1.82 -2.66
C ALA A 73 17.39 -2.46 -2.63
N ALA A 74 18.37 -1.87 -3.33
CA ALA A 74 19.74 -2.37 -3.32
C ALA A 74 20.38 -2.26 -1.92
N ALA A 75 20.14 -1.17 -1.18
CA ALA A 75 20.62 -0.98 0.18
C ALA A 75 19.98 -1.97 1.17
N ALA A 76 18.66 -2.15 1.08
CA ALA A 76 17.92 -3.11 1.90
C ALA A 76 18.45 -4.54 1.72
N ALA A 77 18.65 -4.94 0.47
CA ALA A 77 19.14 -6.28 0.15
C ALA A 77 20.59 -6.48 0.61
N ALA A 78 21.48 -5.48 0.46
CA ALA A 78 22.83 -5.53 1.02
C ALA A 78 22.84 -5.67 2.56
N ASN A 79 22.00 -4.91 3.28
CA ASN A 79 21.88 -4.99 4.74
C ASN A 79 21.31 -6.34 5.21
N SER A 80 20.35 -6.92 4.48
CA SER A 80 19.88 -8.28 4.77
C SER A 80 20.98 -9.32 4.55
N TYR A 81 21.84 -9.11 3.55
CA TYR A 81 22.88 -10.08 3.18
C TYR A 81 23.95 -10.15 4.26
N THR A 82 24.42 -9.01 4.75
CA THR A 82 25.41 -8.94 5.84
C THR A 82 24.92 -9.55 7.14
N ARG A 83 23.60 -9.56 7.37
CA ARG A 83 22.97 -10.14 8.57
C ARG A 83 22.57 -11.60 8.39
N SER A 84 22.57 -12.13 7.17
CA SER A 84 22.09 -13.47 6.87
C SER A 84 22.97 -14.55 7.52
N GLY A 85 22.53 -15.09 8.66
CA GLY A 85 23.19 -16.18 9.37
C GLY A 85 22.78 -17.59 8.93
N SER A 86 22.00 -17.73 7.84
CA SER A 86 21.57 -19.03 7.32
C SER A 86 21.56 -19.04 5.80
N ALA A 87 21.92 -20.18 5.19
CA ALA A 87 21.97 -20.33 3.74
C ALA A 87 20.65 -19.95 3.05
N SER A 88 19.50 -20.31 3.65
CA SER A 88 18.19 -19.97 3.09
C SER A 88 17.92 -18.46 3.06
N ALA A 89 18.28 -17.74 4.12
CA ALA A 89 18.15 -16.29 4.18
C ALA A 89 19.11 -15.60 3.21
N THR A 90 20.33 -16.15 3.05
CA THR A 90 21.31 -15.68 2.08
C THR A 90 20.76 -15.78 0.66
N TYR A 91 20.19 -16.91 0.25
CA TYR A 91 19.64 -17.06 -1.09
C TYR A 91 18.42 -16.18 -1.35
N ALA A 92 17.47 -16.11 -0.41
CA ALA A 92 16.32 -15.21 -0.53
C ALA A 92 16.76 -13.73 -0.65
N THR A 93 17.76 -13.34 0.14
CA THR A 93 18.33 -11.99 0.07
C THR A 93 19.08 -11.73 -1.23
N ARG A 94 19.85 -12.71 -1.74
CA ARG A 94 20.51 -12.56 -3.04
C ARG A 94 19.47 -12.42 -4.16
N SER A 95 18.38 -13.19 -4.11
CA SER A 95 17.28 -13.06 -5.07
C SER A 95 16.68 -11.66 -5.04
N ALA A 96 16.39 -11.15 -3.84
CA ALA A 96 15.92 -9.78 -3.65
C ALA A 96 16.95 -8.73 -4.11
N SER A 97 18.26 -8.97 -3.90
CA SER A 97 19.35 -8.08 -4.32
C SER A 97 19.45 -7.99 -5.83
N SER A 98 19.37 -9.12 -6.52
CA SER A 98 19.43 -9.17 -7.97
C SER A 98 18.20 -8.53 -8.62
N ALA A 99 17.02 -8.76 -8.03
CA ALA A 99 15.79 -8.05 -8.41
C ALA A 99 15.93 -6.54 -8.22
N ALA A 100 16.40 -6.10 -7.05
CA ALA A 100 16.59 -4.69 -6.72
C ALA A 100 17.59 -3.98 -7.65
N ARG A 101 18.63 -4.68 -8.09
CA ARG A 101 19.68 -4.10 -8.95
C ARG A 101 19.36 -4.15 -10.44
N LEU A 102 18.30 -4.84 -10.84
CA LEU A 102 17.97 -5.08 -12.26
C LEU A 102 19.13 -5.74 -13.04
N ILE A 103 19.93 -6.59 -12.37
CA ILE A 103 21.08 -7.30 -12.97
C ILE A 103 20.71 -8.78 -13.15
N GLY A 104 20.46 -9.18 -14.39
CA GLY A 104 19.90 -10.49 -14.72
C GLY A 104 20.73 -11.73 -14.43
N PHE A 105 22.06 -11.60 -14.39
CA PHE A 105 22.94 -12.79 -14.32
C PHE A 105 22.99 -13.43 -12.92
N ASP A 106 22.83 -12.66 -11.85
CA ASP A 106 22.83 -13.17 -10.46
C ASP A 106 21.40 -13.50 -9.96
N ALA A 107 20.38 -12.99 -10.68
CA ALA A 107 18.96 -13.16 -10.34
C ALA A 107 18.48 -14.59 -10.54
N ALA A 108 18.90 -15.25 -11.62
CA ALA A 108 18.50 -16.60 -11.98
C ALA A 108 18.94 -17.65 -10.94
N ALA A 109 20.24 -17.71 -10.65
CA ALA A 109 20.79 -18.61 -9.65
C ALA A 109 20.22 -18.32 -8.26
N SER A 110 20.11 -17.05 -7.88
CA SER A 110 19.60 -16.68 -6.57
C SER A 110 18.11 -16.97 -6.39
N ALA A 111 17.29 -16.74 -7.42
CA ALA A 111 15.87 -17.09 -7.45
C ALA A 111 15.64 -18.61 -7.40
N PHE A 112 16.43 -19.34 -8.18
CA PHE A 112 16.42 -20.81 -8.20
C PHE A 112 16.80 -21.40 -6.85
N PHE A 113 17.93 -20.96 -6.27
CA PHE A 113 18.40 -21.46 -4.98
C PHE A 113 17.55 -20.98 -3.80
N ALA A 114 16.99 -19.76 -3.83
CA ALA A 114 16.09 -19.27 -2.79
C ALA A 114 14.89 -20.20 -2.63
N THR A 115 14.33 -20.65 -3.74
CA THR A 115 13.13 -21.48 -3.75
C THR A 115 13.46 -22.96 -3.55
N ARG A 116 14.48 -23.49 -4.25
CA ARG A 116 14.88 -24.91 -4.15
C ARG A 116 15.43 -25.27 -2.77
N PHE A 117 16.29 -24.41 -2.20
CA PHE A 117 16.83 -24.67 -0.87
C PHE A 117 15.71 -24.62 0.17
N ALA A 118 14.74 -23.71 0.04
CA ALA A 118 13.59 -23.56 0.93
C ALA A 118 12.64 -24.79 0.94
N ALA A 119 12.45 -25.46 -0.20
CA ALA A 119 11.50 -26.57 -0.32
C ALA A 119 12.09 -27.95 0.07
N SER A 120 13.42 -28.07 0.19
CA SER A 120 14.15 -29.35 0.20
C SER A 120 13.99 -30.14 -1.10
N ASP A 121 14.92 -31.05 -1.39
CA ASP A 121 15.00 -31.72 -2.69
C ASP A 121 13.70 -32.45 -3.10
N ALA A 122 12.97 -33.02 -2.12
CA ALA A 122 11.69 -33.72 -2.34
C ALA A 122 10.53 -32.83 -2.83
N ALA A 123 10.66 -31.50 -2.77
CA ALA A 123 9.67 -30.55 -3.28
C ALA A 123 10.24 -29.67 -4.41
N ALA A 124 11.42 -30.01 -4.95
CA ALA A 124 12.03 -29.27 -6.06
C ALA A 124 11.14 -29.23 -7.30
N SER A 125 10.36 -30.28 -7.57
CA SER A 125 9.39 -30.29 -8.67
C SER A 125 8.29 -29.25 -8.49
N GLN A 126 7.74 -29.08 -7.28
CA GLN A 126 6.70 -28.07 -7.01
C GLN A 126 7.23 -26.64 -7.17
N VAL A 127 8.50 -26.43 -6.80
CA VAL A 127 9.22 -25.17 -7.01
C VAL A 127 9.36 -24.86 -8.49
N LEU A 128 9.86 -25.82 -9.26
CA LEU A 128 10.05 -25.66 -10.71
C LEU A 128 8.72 -25.40 -11.41
N CYS A 129 7.65 -26.11 -11.07
CA CYS A 129 6.32 -25.86 -11.61
C CYS A 129 5.83 -24.43 -11.31
N ALA A 130 6.05 -23.91 -10.11
CA ALA A 130 5.65 -22.55 -9.76
C ALA A 130 6.48 -21.49 -10.51
N THR A 131 7.77 -21.75 -10.70
CA THR A 131 8.68 -20.89 -11.45
C THR A 131 8.36 -20.89 -12.95
N ASP A 132 8.08 -22.06 -13.54
CA ASP A 132 7.65 -22.19 -14.93
C ASP A 132 6.30 -21.52 -15.16
N TYR A 133 5.36 -21.67 -14.22
CA TYR A 133 4.07 -20.99 -14.28
C TYR A 133 4.22 -19.47 -14.29
N ASP A 134 5.08 -18.91 -13.43
CA ASP A 134 5.36 -17.46 -13.44
C ASP A 134 6.00 -17.02 -14.75
N ALA A 135 6.97 -17.77 -15.27
CA ALA A 135 7.60 -17.43 -16.55
C ALA A 135 6.60 -17.44 -17.71
N ALA A 136 5.73 -18.45 -17.76
CA ALA A 136 4.64 -18.51 -18.72
C ALA A 136 3.65 -17.35 -18.52
N ALA A 137 3.25 -17.04 -17.29
CA ALA A 137 2.34 -15.94 -16.98
C ALA A 137 2.93 -14.58 -17.39
N ILE A 138 4.23 -14.37 -17.18
CA ILE A 138 4.91 -13.11 -17.56
C ILE A 138 5.14 -13.05 -19.08
N SER A 139 5.49 -14.16 -19.73
CA SER A 139 5.73 -14.22 -21.19
C SER A 139 4.46 -14.19 -22.04
N ASN A 140 3.32 -14.65 -21.53
CA ASN A 140 2.07 -14.75 -22.29
C ASN A 140 1.22 -13.46 -22.24
N VAL A 141 1.64 -12.45 -21.48
CA VAL A 141 0.90 -11.20 -21.34
C VAL A 141 1.59 -10.14 -22.20
N ASP A 142 0.93 -9.67 -23.26
CA ASP A 142 1.27 -8.43 -23.98
C ASP A 142 0.98 -7.21 -23.06
N GLY A 143 1.60 -7.15 -21.88
CA GLY A 143 1.22 -6.21 -20.81
C GLY A 143 2.13 -6.24 -19.57
N ASP A 144 1.63 -5.64 -18.48
CA ASP A 144 2.37 -5.35 -17.25
C ASP A 144 2.92 -6.62 -16.56
N PRO A 145 4.26 -6.80 -16.48
CA PRO A 145 4.89 -7.92 -15.76
C PRO A 145 4.42 -8.04 -14.32
N ALA A 146 4.03 -6.94 -13.64
CA ALA A 146 3.58 -6.97 -12.26
C ALA A 146 2.23 -7.69 -12.06
N SER A 147 1.47 -7.93 -13.13
CA SER A 147 0.23 -8.72 -13.09
C SER A 147 0.42 -10.11 -12.49
N VAL A 148 1.62 -10.69 -12.56
CA VAL A 148 1.94 -11.97 -11.93
C VAL A 148 1.68 -11.96 -10.42
N PHE A 149 1.77 -10.80 -9.73
CA PHE A 149 1.47 -10.69 -8.30
C PHE A 149 -0.03 -10.87 -7.97
N LEU A 150 -0.91 -10.80 -8.96
CA LEU A 150 -2.34 -11.12 -8.83
C LEU A 150 -2.63 -12.62 -8.99
N THR A 151 -1.59 -13.43 -9.15
CA THR A 151 -1.71 -14.89 -9.18
C THR A 151 -1.20 -15.50 -7.87
N PRO A 152 -1.85 -16.57 -7.37
CA PRO A 152 -1.37 -17.29 -6.19
C PRO A 152 0.10 -17.66 -6.33
N LEU A 153 0.87 -17.48 -5.25
CA LEU A 153 2.31 -17.72 -5.27
C LEU A 153 2.64 -19.20 -5.56
N TRP A 154 1.74 -20.11 -5.20
CA TRP A 154 1.83 -21.54 -5.50
C TRP A 154 0.63 -21.97 -6.36
N PRO A 155 0.80 -22.17 -7.68
CA PRO A 155 -0.29 -22.53 -8.57
C PRO A 155 -0.88 -23.88 -8.19
N GLY A 156 -2.20 -24.04 -8.39
CA GLY A 156 -2.92 -25.28 -8.12
C GLY A 156 -2.93 -25.73 -6.65
N GLY A 157 -2.60 -24.85 -5.70
CA GLY A 157 -2.54 -25.19 -4.28
C GLY A 157 -1.35 -26.08 -3.91
N ALA A 158 -0.33 -26.16 -4.77
CA ALA A 158 0.84 -27.01 -4.60
C ALA A 158 1.85 -26.48 -3.55
N PHE A 159 1.36 -25.92 -2.44
CA PHE A 159 2.22 -25.39 -1.38
C PHE A 159 2.99 -26.52 -0.69
N PRO A 160 4.34 -26.55 -0.74
CA PRO A 160 5.11 -27.68 -0.25
C PRO A 160 4.91 -27.93 1.25
N LYS A 161 4.57 -29.16 1.66
CA LYS A 161 4.25 -29.51 3.06
C LYS A 161 5.32 -29.07 4.07
N LYS A 162 6.61 -29.22 3.73
CA LYS A 162 7.72 -28.78 4.61
C LYS A 162 7.76 -27.26 4.73
N LEU A 163 7.46 -26.54 3.65
CA LEU A 163 7.40 -25.09 3.64
C LEU A 163 6.18 -24.59 4.41
N ALA A 164 5.04 -25.28 4.32
CA ALA A 164 3.86 -25.01 5.15
C ALA A 164 4.18 -25.08 6.66
N ARG A 165 4.92 -26.12 7.11
CA ARG A 165 5.36 -26.20 8.51
C ARG A 165 6.29 -25.06 8.92
N LEU A 166 7.15 -24.60 8.01
CA LEU A 166 8.04 -23.46 8.25
C LEU A 166 7.24 -22.15 8.29
N TYR A 167 6.20 -22.05 7.46
CA TYR A 167 5.27 -20.94 7.44
C TYR A 167 4.45 -20.87 8.75
N ASP A 168 3.94 -21.99 9.25
CA ASP A 168 3.27 -22.04 10.57
C ASP A 168 4.17 -21.50 11.68
N LYS A 169 5.46 -21.87 11.67
CA LYS A 169 6.45 -21.34 12.61
C LYS A 169 6.75 -19.85 12.41
N LEU A 170 6.60 -19.33 11.20
CA LEU A 170 6.82 -17.92 10.88
C LEU A 170 5.62 -17.09 11.35
N ARG A 171 4.40 -17.57 11.08
CA ARG A 171 3.16 -16.99 11.59
C ARG A 171 3.15 -16.94 13.11
N ALA A 172 3.54 -18.04 13.77
CA ALA A 172 3.67 -18.06 15.23
C ALA A 172 4.75 -17.10 15.76
N PHE A 173 5.75 -16.74 14.96
CA PHE A 173 6.73 -15.70 15.32
C PHE A 173 6.11 -14.30 15.23
N TRP A 174 5.37 -14.01 14.15
CA TRP A 174 4.68 -12.72 13.98
C TRP A 174 3.61 -12.50 15.06
N GLN A 175 2.82 -13.52 15.38
CA GLN A 175 1.76 -13.46 16.39
C GLN A 175 2.26 -13.19 17.82
N LYS A 176 3.54 -13.42 18.11
CA LYS A 176 4.12 -13.08 19.44
C LYS A 176 4.17 -11.58 19.69
N ASP A 177 4.18 -10.77 18.63
CA ASP A 177 4.23 -9.31 18.70
C ASP A 177 3.46 -8.74 17.50
N ALA A 178 2.13 -8.92 17.53
CA ALA A 178 1.26 -8.54 16.42
C ALA A 178 1.39 -7.05 16.09
N SER A 179 1.52 -6.17 17.09
CA SER A 179 1.75 -4.73 16.89
C SER A 179 2.96 -4.39 16.03
N VAL A 180 3.94 -5.29 15.92
CA VAL A 180 5.13 -5.10 15.10
C VAL A 180 5.03 -5.78 13.74
N TRP A 181 4.35 -6.93 13.68
CA TRP A 181 4.42 -7.84 12.53
C TRP A 181 3.15 -7.95 11.70
N ASP A 182 2.03 -7.39 12.15
CA ASP A 182 0.71 -7.55 11.50
C ASP A 182 0.71 -7.08 10.04
N PHE A 183 1.31 -5.93 9.76
CA PHE A 183 1.50 -5.45 8.38
C PHE A 183 2.22 -6.48 7.50
N TRP A 184 3.33 -7.04 8.00
CA TRP A 184 4.16 -7.98 7.24
C TRP A 184 3.46 -9.32 7.02
N GLN A 185 2.71 -9.79 8.02
CA GLN A 185 1.89 -10.99 7.91
C GLN A 185 0.81 -10.79 6.85
N THR A 186 0.01 -9.73 6.97
CA THR A 186 -1.08 -9.42 6.03
C THR A 186 -0.55 -9.26 4.61
N TRP A 187 0.51 -8.47 4.43
CA TRP A 187 1.16 -8.28 3.12
C TRP A 187 1.65 -9.61 2.53
N TYR A 188 2.29 -10.47 3.32
CA TYR A 188 2.75 -11.77 2.81
C TYR A 188 1.59 -12.70 2.47
N GLU A 189 0.52 -12.70 3.26
CA GLU A 189 -0.68 -13.50 3.00
C GLU A 189 -1.42 -13.04 1.75
N ASP A 190 -1.46 -11.72 1.49
CA ASP A 190 -1.99 -11.16 0.24
C ASP A 190 -1.14 -11.62 -0.96
N MET A 191 0.18 -11.51 -0.86
CA MET A 191 1.12 -11.99 -1.89
C MET A 191 1.02 -13.51 -2.12
N LEU A 192 0.82 -14.29 -1.05
CA LEU A 192 0.67 -15.75 -1.11
C LEU A 192 -0.61 -16.14 -1.87
N ALA A 193 -1.70 -15.42 -1.62
CA ALA A 193 -3.00 -15.65 -2.24
C ALA A 193 -3.15 -15.01 -3.63
N GLY A 194 -2.27 -14.08 -4.01
CA GLY A 194 -2.42 -13.29 -5.23
C GLY A 194 -3.48 -12.20 -5.11
N ARG A 195 -3.71 -11.65 -3.91
CA ARG A 195 -4.66 -10.54 -3.71
C ARG A 195 -4.02 -9.22 -4.14
N PRO A 196 -4.82 -8.27 -4.67
CA PRO A 196 -4.31 -6.94 -5.01
C PRO A 196 -3.65 -6.25 -3.82
N VAL A 197 -2.55 -5.56 -4.08
CA VAL A 197 -1.84 -4.72 -3.11
C VAL A 197 -1.73 -3.29 -3.63
N ASP A 198 -1.70 -2.32 -2.70
CA ASP A 198 -1.52 -0.92 -3.02
C ASP A 198 -0.04 -0.59 -3.23
N TRP A 199 0.42 -0.67 -4.47
CA TRP A 199 1.83 -0.46 -4.84
C TRP A 199 2.34 0.94 -4.48
N ASP A 200 1.50 1.96 -4.56
CA ASP A 200 1.86 3.32 -4.15
C ASP A 200 2.07 3.43 -2.64
N PHE A 201 1.28 2.72 -1.84
CA PHE A 201 1.49 2.62 -0.40
C PHE A 201 2.80 1.90 -0.10
N LEU A 202 3.03 0.75 -0.73
CA LEU A 202 4.27 -0.01 -0.55
C LEU A 202 5.50 0.80 -0.98
N ARG A 203 5.38 1.62 -2.03
CA ARG A 203 6.43 2.56 -2.46
C ARG A 203 6.77 3.56 -1.36
N GLN A 204 5.77 4.16 -0.71
CA GLN A 204 6.00 5.07 0.42
C GLN A 204 6.70 4.38 1.59
N VAL A 205 6.29 3.14 1.91
CA VAL A 205 6.96 2.33 2.95
C VAL A 205 8.43 2.08 2.60
N VAL A 206 8.74 1.69 1.36
CA VAL A 206 10.12 1.45 0.89
C VAL A 206 10.99 2.70 0.91
N LEU A 207 10.39 3.88 0.72
CA LEU A 207 11.08 5.17 0.71
C LEU A 207 11.28 5.76 2.11
N LEU A 208 10.85 5.08 3.18
CA LEU A 208 11.22 5.46 4.54
C LEU A 208 12.75 5.57 4.68
N PRO A 209 13.27 6.61 5.38
CA PRO A 209 14.71 6.82 5.54
C PRO A 209 15.45 5.63 6.13
N ASP A 210 16.68 5.37 5.67
CA ASP A 210 17.50 4.27 6.17
C ASP A 210 17.78 4.33 7.68
N GLU A 211 17.85 5.53 8.25
CA GLU A 211 18.00 5.72 9.70
C GLU A 211 16.79 5.19 10.47
N ASP A 212 15.58 5.30 9.92
CA ASP A 212 14.39 4.74 10.55
C ASP A 212 14.42 3.21 10.53
N TRP A 213 14.88 2.61 9.44
CA TRP A 213 15.04 1.15 9.36
C TRP A 213 16.04 0.60 10.37
N LYS A 214 17.09 1.37 10.71
CA LYS A 214 18.08 0.99 11.73
C LYS A 214 17.51 0.99 13.15
N ARG A 215 16.43 1.77 13.41
CA ARG A 215 15.74 1.82 14.71
C ARG A 215 14.91 0.57 15.00
N GLY A 216 14.70 -0.30 14.02
CA GLY A 216 14.13 -1.63 14.19
C GLY A 216 12.63 -1.73 13.94
N ALA A 217 12.10 -2.95 14.08
CA ALA A 217 10.79 -3.33 13.55
C ALA A 217 9.63 -2.57 14.21
N ALA A 218 9.67 -2.37 15.52
CA ALA A 218 8.63 -1.61 16.25
C ALA A 218 8.60 -0.12 15.89
N HIS A 219 9.73 0.45 15.45
CA HIS A 219 9.75 1.81 14.93
C HIS A 219 9.11 1.87 13.54
N ILE A 220 9.48 0.93 12.66
CA ILE A 220 8.92 0.84 11.31
C ILE A 220 7.42 0.56 11.34
N ALA A 221 6.93 -0.32 12.21
CA ALA A 221 5.49 -0.58 12.36
C ALA A 221 4.70 0.70 12.64
N ARG A 222 5.17 1.52 13.60
CA ARG A 222 4.55 2.82 13.91
C ARG A 222 4.59 3.80 12.73
N LEU A 223 5.68 3.81 11.95
CA LEU A 223 5.76 4.65 10.75
C LEU A 223 4.78 4.19 9.66
N ILE A 224 4.60 2.88 9.49
CA ILE A 224 3.64 2.32 8.54
C ILE A 224 2.20 2.68 8.95
N GLU A 225 1.88 2.61 10.25
CA GLU A 225 0.58 3.05 10.78
C GLU A 225 0.35 4.54 10.52
N LYS A 226 1.36 5.39 10.76
CA LYS A 226 1.29 6.82 10.44
C LYS A 226 1.08 7.09 8.95
N LEU A 227 1.80 6.39 8.09
CA LEU A 227 1.63 6.52 6.64
C LEU A 227 0.23 6.11 6.20
N ARG A 228 -0.33 5.04 6.77
CA ARG A 228 -1.69 4.58 6.48
C ARG A 228 -2.72 5.62 6.92
N ALA A 229 -2.66 6.05 8.18
CA ALA A 229 -3.59 7.04 8.71
C ALA A 229 -3.51 8.39 7.97
N LYS A 230 -2.31 8.81 7.56
CA LYS A 230 -2.14 9.99 6.70
C LYS A 230 -2.85 9.81 5.36
N ARG A 231 -2.70 8.65 4.71
CA ARG A 231 -3.34 8.38 3.41
C ARG A 231 -4.86 8.27 3.54
N ASP A 232 -5.36 7.65 4.60
CA ASP A 232 -6.80 7.54 4.86
C ASP A 232 -7.42 8.93 5.06
N LEU A 233 -6.72 9.82 5.78
CA LEU A 233 -7.12 11.23 5.92
C LEU A 233 -7.11 11.94 4.57
N GLN A 234 -6.02 11.84 3.80
CA GLN A 234 -5.93 12.49 2.48
C GLN A 234 -7.01 12.00 1.52
N GLY A 235 -7.27 10.69 1.46
CA GLY A 235 -8.32 10.13 0.62
C GLY A 235 -9.72 10.56 1.04
N SER A 236 -9.99 10.65 2.35
CA SER A 236 -11.27 11.16 2.86
C SER A 236 -11.48 12.64 2.50
N ILE A 237 -10.40 13.44 2.57
CA ILE A 237 -10.42 14.85 2.19
C ILE A 237 -10.70 14.99 0.69
N GLU A 238 -9.98 14.25 -0.15
CA GLU A 238 -10.13 14.29 -1.60
C GLU A 238 -11.54 13.89 -2.05
N ASP A 239 -12.10 12.81 -1.47
CA ASP A 239 -13.47 12.37 -1.76
C ASP A 239 -14.50 13.45 -1.39
N LEU A 240 -14.34 14.12 -0.24
CA LEU A 240 -15.22 15.22 0.16
C LEU A 240 -15.03 16.47 -0.73
N GLU A 241 -13.80 16.82 -1.11
CA GLU A 241 -13.53 17.96 -2.00
C GLU A 241 -14.12 17.77 -3.40
N GLN A 242 -13.97 16.57 -3.97
CA GLN A 242 -14.51 16.23 -5.29
C GLN A 242 -16.04 16.39 -5.30
N ASP A 243 -16.69 15.97 -4.22
CA ASP A 243 -18.12 16.09 -4.00
C ASP A 243 -18.59 17.56 -3.89
N LEU A 244 -17.88 18.35 -3.08
CA LEU A 244 -18.18 19.78 -2.90
C LEU A 244 -18.00 20.58 -4.20
N THR A 245 -16.94 20.30 -4.96
CA THR A 245 -16.65 20.96 -6.24
C THR A 245 -17.57 20.52 -7.37
N GLY A 246 -17.89 19.22 -7.47
CA GLY A 246 -18.86 18.70 -8.43
C GLY A 246 -20.24 19.36 -8.28
N THR A 247 -20.66 19.61 -7.04
CA THR A 247 -21.93 20.29 -6.73
C THR A 247 -21.95 21.76 -7.16
N ALA A 248 -20.80 22.45 -7.11
CA ALA A 248 -20.68 23.81 -7.61
C ALA A 248 -20.80 23.86 -9.15
N SER A 249 -20.15 22.92 -9.83
CA SER A 249 -20.10 22.86 -11.31
C SER A 249 -21.42 22.41 -11.95
N SER A 250 -22.14 21.43 -11.38
CA SER A 250 -23.42 20.95 -11.94
C SER A 250 -24.51 22.03 -11.98
N ARG A 251 -24.37 23.11 -11.20
CA ARG A 251 -25.31 24.24 -11.24
C ARG A 251 -25.08 25.20 -12.40
N LEU A 252 -23.87 25.23 -12.98
CA LEU A 252 -23.54 26.06 -14.15
C LEU A 252 -23.94 25.40 -15.48
N GLY A 253 -24.29 24.09 -15.46
CA GLY A 253 -24.55 23.29 -16.66
C GLY A 253 -26.02 23.08 -17.06
N LEU A 254 -26.98 23.71 -16.37
CA LEU A 254 -28.41 23.56 -16.67
C LEU A 254 -29.06 24.93 -16.99
N GLY A 255 -28.73 25.47 -18.16
CA GLY A 255 -29.55 26.47 -18.88
C GLY A 255 -29.68 26.00 -20.32
N GLY A 256 -30.86 25.83 -20.91
CA GLY A 256 -31.87 26.88 -20.97
C GLY A 256 -31.23 28.08 -21.68
N ASN A 257 -31.39 28.13 -23.01
CA ASN A 257 -30.85 29.16 -23.90
C ASN A 257 -31.05 30.57 -23.32
N ASN A 258 -30.04 31.10 -22.63
CA ASN A 258 -29.93 32.51 -22.30
C ASN A 258 -28.49 32.94 -22.64
N PRO A 259 -28.29 34.10 -23.26
CA PRO A 259 -27.01 34.47 -23.85
C PRO A 259 -25.96 34.73 -22.75
N PRO A 260 -24.67 34.54 -23.05
CA PRO A 260 -23.64 34.55 -22.03
C PRO A 260 -23.42 35.96 -21.48
N GLU A 261 -23.67 36.13 -20.17
CA GLU A 261 -23.00 37.18 -19.42
C GLU A 261 -21.49 36.84 -19.32
N PRO A 262 -20.61 37.86 -19.29
CA PRO A 262 -19.17 37.64 -19.24
C PRO A 262 -18.80 36.79 -18.02
N LEU A 263 -17.89 35.84 -18.25
CA LEU A 263 -17.37 34.92 -17.24
C LEU A 263 -16.73 35.70 -16.09
N ASP A 264 -17.47 35.93 -15.00
CA ASP A 264 -16.85 36.32 -13.74
C ASP A 264 -16.01 35.15 -13.24
N GLN A 265 -14.75 35.44 -12.96
CA GLN A 265 -13.74 34.50 -12.42
C GLN A 265 -14.04 34.03 -10.98
N ASP A 266 -15.24 34.30 -10.46
CA ASP A 266 -15.66 34.05 -9.09
C ASP A 266 -16.78 32.99 -9.02
N SER A 267 -16.46 31.74 -9.38
CA SER A 267 -17.30 30.59 -8.98
C SER A 267 -17.14 30.32 -7.48
N GLN A 268 -17.57 31.26 -6.64
CA GLN A 268 -17.51 31.12 -5.19
C GLN A 268 -18.46 30.00 -4.74
N LEU A 269 -17.94 29.07 -3.93
CA LEU A 269 -18.76 28.06 -3.27
C LEU A 269 -19.91 28.76 -2.52
N PRO A 270 -21.15 28.24 -2.58
CA PRO A 270 -22.25 28.79 -1.82
C PRO A 270 -21.88 28.94 -0.34
N ALA A 271 -22.37 30.01 0.32
CA ALA A 271 -22.04 30.30 1.71
C ALA A 271 -22.26 29.11 2.67
N GLY A 272 -23.25 28.26 2.37
CA GLY A 272 -23.50 27.02 3.12
C GLY A 272 -22.39 25.96 3.01
N LEU A 273 -21.67 25.89 1.89
CA LEU A 273 -20.53 24.99 1.69
C LEU A 273 -19.23 25.54 2.29
N LEU A 274 -19.09 26.86 2.39
CA LEU A 274 -17.87 27.51 2.93
C LEU A 274 -17.56 27.10 4.37
N ILE A 275 -18.58 26.81 5.18
CA ILE A 275 -18.44 26.37 6.58
C ILE A 275 -17.65 25.05 6.69
N VAL A 276 -17.73 24.18 5.67
CA VAL A 276 -16.97 22.92 5.59
C VAL A 276 -15.69 23.09 4.79
N TRP A 277 -15.73 23.89 3.71
CA TRP A 277 -14.60 24.04 2.79
C TRP A 277 -13.34 24.62 3.46
N ALA A 278 -13.47 25.70 4.24
CA ALA A 278 -12.32 26.34 4.87
C ALA A 278 -11.54 25.40 5.81
N PRO A 279 -12.16 24.73 6.81
CA PRO A 279 -11.43 23.79 7.65
C PRO A 279 -10.95 22.54 6.90
N LEU A 280 -11.62 22.14 5.81
CA LEU A 280 -11.17 21.05 4.95
C LEU A 280 -9.86 21.40 4.22
N GLN A 281 -9.73 22.63 3.69
CA GLN A 281 -8.47 23.11 3.09
C GLN A 281 -7.34 23.18 4.12
N GLU A 282 -7.62 23.68 5.33
CA GLU A 282 -6.61 23.69 6.40
C GLU A 282 -6.11 22.28 6.75
N LEU A 283 -7.01 21.28 6.81
CA LEU A 283 -6.62 19.88 7.00
C LEU A 283 -5.79 19.34 5.85
N LYS A 284 -6.17 19.65 4.61
CA LYS A 284 -5.44 19.21 3.42
C LYS A 284 -4.00 19.70 3.41
N GLU A 285 -3.83 21.02 3.55
CA GLU A 285 -2.53 21.67 3.59
C GLU A 285 -1.64 21.11 4.71
N GLU A 286 -2.22 20.84 5.88
CA GLU A 286 -1.48 20.31 7.01
C GLU A 286 -1.13 18.83 6.83
N ALA A 287 -2.05 18.02 6.30
CA ALA A 287 -1.84 16.61 6.02
C ALA A 287 -0.76 16.37 4.96
N GLU A 288 -0.62 17.25 3.98
CA GLU A 288 0.40 17.15 2.92
C GLU A 288 1.83 17.31 3.44
N LYS A 289 2.02 18.07 4.53
CA LYS A 289 3.36 18.34 5.08
C LYS A 289 4.10 17.07 5.51
N GLN A 290 5.43 17.13 5.42
CA GLN A 290 6.30 16.05 5.89
C GLN A 290 6.24 15.87 7.41
N ALA A 291 6.06 16.98 8.14
CA ALA A 291 5.83 17.01 9.57
C ALA A 291 4.60 17.89 9.86
N PRO A 292 3.39 17.29 9.90
CA PRO A 292 2.16 18.01 10.24
C PRO A 292 2.18 18.55 11.67
N ASP A 293 1.63 19.73 11.89
CA ASP A 293 1.40 20.34 13.20
C ASP A 293 0.11 19.76 13.83
N PRO A 294 0.22 18.98 14.93
CA PRO A 294 -0.94 18.40 15.59
C PRO A 294 -1.94 19.43 16.10
N ALA A 295 -1.49 20.63 16.49
CA ALA A 295 -2.37 21.68 16.99
C ALA A 295 -3.21 22.26 15.86
N ARG A 296 -2.63 22.44 14.66
CA ARG A 296 -3.36 22.89 13.48
C ARG A 296 -4.35 21.85 12.98
N LEU A 297 -3.93 20.59 12.90
CA LEU A 297 -4.82 19.47 12.57
C LEU A 297 -6.01 19.43 13.54
N ARG A 298 -5.75 19.48 14.85
CA ARG A 298 -6.80 19.45 15.86
C ARG A 298 -7.78 20.61 15.71
N LYS A 299 -7.27 21.83 15.53
CA LYS A 299 -8.10 23.02 15.34
C LYS A 299 -9.02 22.88 14.12
N ALA A 300 -8.50 22.41 13.00
CA ALA A 300 -9.28 22.23 11.77
C ALA A 300 -10.30 21.08 11.90
N THR A 301 -9.95 19.98 12.58
CA THR A 301 -10.89 18.91 12.93
C THR A 301 -12.02 19.42 13.83
N ASP A 302 -11.72 20.19 14.89
CA ASP A 302 -12.73 20.76 15.78
C ASP A 302 -13.66 21.73 15.03
N ALA A 303 -13.14 22.47 14.05
CA ALA A 303 -13.95 23.31 13.17
C ALA A 303 -14.91 22.50 12.28
N LEU A 304 -14.48 21.34 11.74
CA LEU A 304 -15.39 20.43 11.02
C LEU A 304 -16.47 19.81 11.93
N ILE A 305 -16.13 19.50 13.18
CA ILE A 305 -17.11 19.01 14.16
C ILE A 305 -18.18 20.08 14.43
N LEU A 306 -17.77 21.34 14.58
CA LEU A 306 -18.69 22.47 14.75
C LEU A 306 -19.57 22.68 13.51
N ALA A 307 -18.98 22.60 12.30
CA ALA A 307 -19.72 22.65 11.04
C ALA A 307 -20.81 21.56 10.97
N LEU A 308 -20.46 20.32 11.32
CA LEU A 308 -21.40 19.20 11.35
C LEU A 308 -22.54 19.42 12.36
N ALA A 309 -22.24 19.98 13.53
CA ALA A 309 -23.24 20.33 14.54
C ALA A 309 -24.18 21.45 14.08
N GLU A 310 -23.66 22.43 13.33
CA GLU A 310 -24.46 23.51 12.76
C GLU A 310 -25.43 22.99 11.70
N ILE A 311 -24.96 22.11 10.80
CA ILE A 311 -25.80 21.43 9.80
C ILE A 311 -26.92 20.64 10.50
N ALA A 312 -26.60 19.89 11.55
CA ALA A 312 -27.59 19.13 12.32
C ALA A 312 -28.62 20.04 13.02
N THR A 313 -28.18 21.17 13.57
CA THR A 313 -29.05 22.17 14.21
C THR A 313 -29.99 22.81 13.19
N TRP A 314 -29.50 23.11 11.99
CA TRP A 314 -30.33 23.60 10.90
C TRP A 314 -31.39 22.58 10.49
N CYS A 315 -31.03 21.29 10.34
CA CYS A 315 -31.99 20.22 10.06
C CYS A 315 -33.09 20.14 11.12
N ARG A 316 -32.72 20.17 12.41
CA ARG A 316 -33.69 20.14 13.51
C ARG A 316 -34.66 21.32 13.45
N ARG A 317 -34.16 22.55 13.28
CA ARG A 317 -34.99 23.75 13.15
C ARG A 317 -35.95 23.69 11.96
N LYS A 318 -35.60 22.98 10.88
CA LYS A 318 -36.47 22.78 9.71
C LYS A 318 -37.52 21.70 9.96
N LEU A 319 -37.16 20.60 10.61
CA LEU A 319 -38.10 19.58 11.08
C LEU A 319 -39.15 20.18 12.03
N ASP A 320 -38.72 21.00 13.00
CA ASP A 320 -39.62 21.68 13.94
C ASP A 320 -40.57 22.67 13.26
N ARG A 321 -40.18 23.22 12.10
CA ARG A 321 -41.04 24.11 11.29
C ARG A 321 -41.99 23.36 10.37
N ALA A 322 -41.64 22.13 9.95
CA ALA A 322 -42.44 21.33 9.02
C ALA A 322 -43.79 20.89 9.61
N THR A 323 -43.90 20.91 10.93
CA THR A 323 -45.16 20.68 11.66
C THR A 323 -46.15 21.85 11.59
N ASP A 324 -45.76 23.06 11.18
CA ASP A 324 -46.59 24.27 11.41
C ASP A 324 -47.07 25.08 10.19
N LYS A 325 -46.80 24.65 8.95
CA LYS A 325 -47.56 24.98 7.71
C LYS A 325 -46.76 24.48 6.50
N ALA A 326 -47.47 24.08 5.45
CA ALA A 326 -46.93 23.64 4.15
C ALA A 326 -45.67 24.44 3.75
N ILE A 327 -44.51 23.77 3.75
CA ILE A 327 -43.20 24.42 3.58
C ILE A 327 -42.82 24.52 2.11
N ASP A 328 -42.60 25.76 1.70
CA ASP A 328 -41.76 26.14 0.58
C ASP A 328 -40.29 25.82 0.93
N TRP A 329 -39.70 24.83 0.25
CA TRP A 329 -38.34 24.32 0.52
C TRP A 329 -37.28 25.27 -0.02
N GLY A 330 -37.22 26.50 0.50
CA GLY A 330 -36.09 27.41 0.32
C GLY A 330 -34.87 26.90 1.09
N VAL A 331 -34.16 25.91 0.52
CA VAL A 331 -32.84 25.47 0.99
C VAL A 331 -31.83 26.49 0.48
N PRO A 332 -31.06 27.18 1.35
CA PRO A 332 -29.92 27.95 0.89
C PRO A 332 -29.00 27.00 0.11
N ALA A 333 -28.74 27.35 -1.15
CA ALA A 333 -27.96 26.54 -2.06
C ALA A 333 -26.67 26.05 -1.36
N GLY A 334 -26.44 24.74 -1.29
CA GLY A 334 -25.26 24.14 -0.62
C GLY A 334 -25.56 23.45 0.72
N LEU A 335 -26.41 24.01 1.59
CA LEU A 335 -26.70 23.38 2.89
C LEU A 335 -27.42 22.03 2.74
N GLY A 336 -28.39 21.93 1.81
CA GLY A 336 -29.08 20.67 1.54
C GLY A 336 -28.17 19.56 0.99
N TYR A 337 -27.07 19.94 0.32
CA TYR A 337 -26.07 18.97 -0.12
C TYR A 337 -25.31 18.40 1.09
N LEU A 338 -24.82 19.25 1.99
CA LEU A 338 -24.10 18.80 3.18
C LEU A 338 -24.94 17.90 4.09
N VAL A 339 -26.26 18.08 4.11
CA VAL A 339 -27.19 17.20 4.83
C VAL A 339 -27.18 15.78 4.26
N LEU A 340 -27.07 15.63 2.94
CA LEU A 340 -27.02 14.33 2.27
C LEU A 340 -25.62 13.69 2.33
N HIS A 341 -24.58 14.46 2.65
CA HIS A 341 -23.17 14.03 2.66
C HIS A 341 -22.53 14.13 4.06
N GLN A 342 -23.33 14.08 5.14
CA GLN A 342 -22.84 14.12 6.52
C GLN A 342 -21.85 12.98 6.83
N ASP A 343 -22.03 11.84 6.19
CA ASP A 343 -21.21 10.65 6.38
C ASP A 343 -19.76 10.88 5.90
N LYS A 344 -19.58 11.62 4.80
CA LYS A 344 -18.25 11.97 4.28
C LYS A 344 -17.52 12.98 5.16
N ILE A 345 -18.24 13.98 5.69
CA ILE A 345 -17.68 14.92 6.68
C ILE A 345 -17.23 14.15 7.93
N ARG A 346 -18.05 13.19 8.38
CA ARG A 346 -17.70 12.33 9.51
C ARG A 346 -16.49 11.45 9.22
N ALA A 347 -16.38 10.88 8.02
CA ALA A 347 -15.22 10.10 7.61
C ALA A 347 -13.92 10.91 7.68
N VAL A 348 -13.94 12.17 7.23
CA VAL A 348 -12.79 13.09 7.37
C VAL A 348 -12.44 13.32 8.84
N ILE A 349 -13.45 13.58 9.69
CA ILE A 349 -13.24 13.79 11.12
C ILE A 349 -12.63 12.54 11.78
N GLU A 350 -13.20 11.35 11.52
CA GLU A 350 -12.72 10.08 12.08
C GLU A 350 -11.28 9.78 11.64
N ALA A 351 -10.96 10.00 10.36
CA ALA A 351 -9.60 9.83 9.84
C ALA A 351 -8.61 10.82 10.47
N ALA A 352 -9.02 12.09 10.65
CA ALA A 352 -8.19 13.10 11.29
C ALA A 352 -7.93 12.78 12.77
N GLU A 353 -8.94 12.32 13.50
CA GLU A 353 -8.79 11.87 14.88
C GLU A 353 -7.92 10.63 15.01
N ALA A 354 -8.05 9.66 14.10
CA ALA A 354 -7.19 8.49 14.07
C ALA A 354 -5.73 8.88 13.84
N PHE A 355 -5.47 9.82 12.92
CA PHE A 355 -4.13 10.34 12.65
C PHE A 355 -3.53 11.07 13.87
N LEU A 356 -4.33 11.88 14.58
CA LEU A 356 -3.92 12.61 15.77
C LEU A 356 -3.61 11.71 17.00
N LYS A 357 -4.20 10.52 17.07
CA LYS A 357 -3.97 9.56 18.17
C LYS A 357 -2.63 8.83 18.06
N LEU A 358 -1.97 8.89 16.91
CA LEU A 358 -0.70 8.21 16.71
C LEU A 358 0.46 8.94 17.40
N PRO A 359 1.38 8.20 18.05
CA PRO A 359 2.41 8.74 18.94
C PRO A 359 3.55 9.45 18.22
#